data_AF-A0A0Q7W3R4-F1
#
_entry.id   AF-A0A0Q7W3R4-F1
#
_cell.length_a   1.000
_cell.length_b   1.000
_cell.length_c   1.000
_cell.angle_alpha   90.00
_cell.angle_beta   90.00
_cell.angle_gamma   90.00
#
_symmetry.space_group_name_H-M   'P 1'
#
loop_
_entity.id
_entity.type
_entity.pdbx_description
1 polymer ?
#
loop_
_entity_poly.entity_id
_entity_poly.type
_entity_poly.pdbx_seq_one_letter_code
_entity_poly.pdbx_strand_id
1 'polypeptide(L)'
;MAQRGKAARDSIARRRVGLALALVGLPVLAGCKVVPLAVDRAARERLAGAFDPGRYVDALWDAQAAPYWTKIAAPLPELAAAIDQDLDAAGARNGRRAGDGSPWTFVAKGRGVVAGIDTTARAGRVIVAMPAARGQARDVQIQVGPVVSGSTLRDSLPFVTFNDFSNQIAYAEVGGAMSRRAVVQARPVAQGLKVGDPVAFVGAFALSKADDPIVLTPVRLERAPAER
;
A
#
# COMPACT_ATOMS: atom_id res chain seq x y z
N MET A 1 61.08 45.51 -50.18
CA MET A 1 61.53 46.89 -49.83
C MET A 1 60.73 47.86 -50.69
N ALA A 2 60.37 49.01 -50.13
CA ALA A 2 59.57 50.10 -50.72
C ALA A 2 58.07 49.77 -50.92
N GLN A 3 57.09 50.60 -50.58
CA GLN A 3 57.10 51.96 -50.04
C GLN A 3 55.72 52.26 -49.43
N ARG A 4 55.74 53.10 -48.39
CA ARG A 4 54.60 53.67 -47.66
C ARG A 4 53.89 54.78 -48.45
N GLY A 5 52.62 55.01 -48.12
CA GLY A 5 51.86 56.27 -48.33
C GLY A 5 50.58 56.02 -49.12
N LYS A 6 49.38 56.51 -48.75
CA LYS A 6 49.04 57.80 -48.14
C LYS A 6 47.62 57.73 -47.54
N ALA A 7 47.42 58.47 -46.45
CA ALA A 7 46.18 58.53 -45.67
C ALA A 7 45.13 59.52 -46.21
N ALA A 8 43.87 59.25 -45.91
CA ALA A 8 42.76 60.19 -45.69
C ALA A 8 41.90 59.53 -44.58
N ARG A 9 41.79 60.01 -43.32
CA ARG A 9 41.11 61.23 -42.80
C ARG A 9 39.74 61.42 -43.44
N ASP A 10 38.59 61.51 -42.77
CA ASP A 10 38.13 61.58 -41.38
C ASP A 10 36.68 61.01 -41.43
N SER A 11 36.05 60.42 -40.41
CA SER A 11 35.47 61.14 -39.27
C SER A 11 34.49 60.23 -38.50
N ILE A 12 34.62 60.23 -37.17
CA ILE A 12 33.53 60.30 -36.16
C ILE A 12 32.55 59.10 -36.11
N ALA A 13 32.74 58.09 -35.26
CA ALA A 13 32.58 58.04 -33.78
C ALA A 13 31.14 58.22 -33.24
N ARG A 14 30.66 57.21 -32.49
CA ARG A 14 29.91 57.24 -31.19
C ARG A 14 29.18 55.89 -30.97
N ARG A 15 29.76 54.92 -30.25
CA ARG A 15 29.65 54.62 -28.80
C ARG A 15 28.22 54.33 -28.26
N ARG A 16 28.04 53.12 -27.71
CA ARG A 16 27.29 52.70 -26.48
C ARG A 16 27.62 51.20 -26.24
N VAL A 17 28.51 50.82 -25.29
CA VAL A 17 28.20 50.38 -23.90
C VAL A 17 27.05 49.36 -23.90
N GLY A 18 27.12 48.08 -23.54
CA GLY A 18 28.02 47.29 -22.68
C GLY A 18 27.15 46.59 -21.61
N LEU A 19 27.03 45.26 -21.60
CA LEU A 19 26.67 44.47 -20.40
C LEU A 19 26.94 42.96 -20.62
N ALA A 20 27.73 42.36 -19.73
CA ALA A 20 27.98 40.93 -19.62
C ALA A 20 26.87 40.25 -18.82
N LEU A 21 26.58 38.97 -19.09
CA LEU A 21 25.94 38.08 -18.11
C LEU A 21 26.40 36.63 -18.31
N ALA A 22 27.04 36.09 -17.28
CA ALA A 22 27.44 34.69 -17.17
C ALA A 22 26.21 33.79 -16.97
N LEU A 23 26.07 32.74 -17.79
CA LEU A 23 25.08 31.70 -17.60
C LEU A 23 25.70 30.55 -16.78
N VAL A 24 25.40 30.59 -15.48
CA VAL A 24 25.61 29.53 -14.50
C VAL A 24 24.58 28.41 -14.75
N GLY A 25 25.02 27.16 -14.73
CA GLY A 25 24.18 25.98 -14.92
C GLY A 25 23.22 25.72 -13.75
N LEU A 26 22.04 25.18 -14.07
CA LEU A 26 21.11 24.58 -13.09
C LEU A 26 20.93 23.09 -13.44
N PRO A 27 21.13 22.15 -12.50
CA PRO A 27 20.72 20.77 -12.68
C PRO A 27 19.19 20.66 -12.54
N VAL A 28 18.54 20.02 -13.51
CA VAL A 28 17.10 19.75 -13.50
C VAL A 28 16.81 18.64 -12.50
N LEU A 29 16.23 19.00 -11.35
CA LEU A 29 15.64 18.06 -10.40
C LEU A 29 14.40 17.42 -11.04
N ALA A 30 14.51 16.16 -11.48
CA ALA A 30 13.37 15.33 -11.85
C ALA A 30 12.60 14.94 -10.58
N GLY A 31 11.75 15.86 -10.11
CA GLY A 31 10.93 15.70 -8.92
C GLY A 31 9.72 14.79 -9.15
N CYS A 32 9.37 14.02 -8.11
CA CYS A 32 8.13 13.26 -7.99
C CYS A 32 6.92 14.11 -8.40
N LYS A 33 6.20 13.69 -9.44
CA LYS A 33 4.99 14.37 -9.91
C LYS A 33 3.87 14.16 -8.88
N VAL A 34 3.62 15.17 -8.04
CA VAL A 34 2.45 15.21 -7.17
C VAL A 34 1.22 15.46 -8.05
N VAL A 35 0.43 14.41 -8.27
CA VAL A 35 -0.81 14.50 -9.05
C VAL A 35 -1.94 14.96 -8.15
N PRO A 36 -2.63 16.07 -8.48
CA PRO A 36 -3.80 16.50 -7.71
C PRO A 36 -4.91 15.45 -7.72
N LEU A 37 -5.56 15.23 -6.58
CA LEU A 37 -6.64 14.25 -6.41
C LEU A 37 -7.80 14.43 -7.41
N ALA A 38 -8.04 15.66 -7.89
CA ALA A 38 -9.04 15.95 -8.92
C ALA A 38 -8.65 15.41 -10.30
N VAL A 39 -7.36 15.48 -10.66
CA VAL A 39 -6.83 14.94 -11.92
C VAL A 39 -6.84 13.41 -11.88
N ASP A 40 -6.46 12.84 -10.75
CA ASP A 40 -6.58 11.40 -10.47
C ASP A 40 -8.05 10.95 -10.59
N ARG A 41 -8.99 11.65 -9.93
CA ARG A 41 -10.43 11.37 -10.04
C ARG A 41 -10.96 11.46 -11.47
N ALA A 42 -10.60 12.50 -12.23
CA ALA A 42 -11.02 12.66 -13.62
C ALA A 42 -10.41 11.60 -14.57
N ALA A 43 -9.22 11.11 -14.26
CA ALA A 43 -8.63 9.97 -14.98
C ALA A 43 -9.39 8.66 -14.66
N ARG A 44 -9.74 8.45 -13.37
CA ARG A 44 -10.58 7.32 -12.95
C ARG A 44 -11.97 7.35 -13.58
N GLU A 45 -12.60 8.52 -13.65
CA GLU A 45 -13.92 8.69 -14.27
C GLU A 45 -13.89 8.42 -15.78
N ARG A 46 -12.80 8.77 -16.49
CA ARG A 46 -12.60 8.38 -17.89
C ARG A 46 -12.43 6.86 -18.06
N LEU A 47 -11.80 6.19 -17.10
CA LEU A 47 -11.61 4.74 -17.10
C LEU A 47 -12.86 3.97 -16.65
N ALA A 48 -13.75 4.58 -15.84
CA ALA A 48 -14.98 3.96 -15.36
C ALA A 48 -15.97 3.59 -16.49
N GLY A 49 -15.83 4.19 -17.68
CA GLY A 49 -16.52 3.75 -18.90
C GLY A 49 -15.91 2.49 -19.56
N ALA A 50 -14.72 2.04 -19.14
CA ALA A 50 -13.93 0.98 -19.78
C ALA A 50 -13.51 -0.18 -18.84
N PHE A 51 -13.50 0.01 -17.52
CA PHE A 51 -13.25 -1.04 -16.53
C PHE A 51 -13.84 -0.66 -15.17
N ASP A 52 -14.59 -1.56 -14.54
CA ASP A 52 -15.16 -1.38 -13.19
C ASP A 52 -14.45 -2.30 -12.18
N PRO A 53 -13.59 -1.77 -11.31
CA PRO A 53 -12.86 -2.56 -10.32
C PRO A 53 -13.78 -3.16 -9.25
N GLY A 54 -14.89 -2.49 -8.90
CA GLY A 54 -15.85 -2.99 -7.92
C GLY A 54 -16.56 -4.23 -8.45
N ARG A 55 -17.08 -4.15 -9.68
CA ARG A 55 -17.72 -5.29 -10.35
C ARG A 55 -16.77 -6.48 -10.52
N TYR A 56 -15.52 -6.23 -10.91
CA TYR A 56 -14.50 -7.28 -11.01
C TYR A 56 -14.27 -7.98 -9.66
N VAL A 57 -14.10 -7.19 -8.59
CA VAL A 57 -13.91 -7.72 -7.24
C VAL A 57 -15.13 -8.52 -6.81
N ASP A 58 -16.34 -8.04 -7.08
CA ASP A 58 -17.57 -8.71 -6.69
C ASP A 58 -17.74 -10.09 -7.33
N ALA A 59 -17.39 -10.20 -8.62
CA ALA A 59 -17.43 -11.47 -9.33
C ALA A 59 -16.40 -12.49 -8.80
N LEU A 60 -15.24 -12.00 -8.33
CA LEU A 60 -14.14 -12.84 -7.87
C LEU A 60 -14.26 -13.25 -6.38
N TRP A 61 -14.86 -12.39 -5.56
CA TRP A 61 -14.75 -12.45 -4.10
C TRP A 61 -15.20 -13.79 -3.52
N ASP A 62 -16.48 -14.13 -3.71
CA ASP A 62 -17.07 -15.33 -3.12
C ASP A 62 -16.71 -16.58 -3.91
N ALA A 63 -16.51 -16.44 -5.22
CA ALA A 63 -16.21 -17.55 -6.11
C ALA A 63 -14.78 -18.11 -5.92
N GLN A 64 -13.80 -17.25 -5.62
CA GLN A 64 -12.39 -17.65 -5.60
C GLN A 64 -11.61 -17.07 -4.42
N ALA A 65 -11.69 -15.75 -4.18
CA ALA A 65 -10.80 -15.07 -3.25
C ALA A 65 -11.04 -15.46 -1.78
N ALA A 66 -12.28 -15.42 -1.30
CA ALA A 66 -12.64 -15.76 0.08
C ALA A 66 -12.36 -17.23 0.45
N PRO A 67 -12.70 -18.22 -0.41
CA PRO A 67 -12.29 -19.61 -0.19
C PRO A 67 -10.76 -19.76 -0.15
N TYR A 68 -10.05 -19.08 -1.06
CA TYR A 68 -8.59 -19.14 -1.11
C TYR A 68 -7.95 -18.59 0.17
N TRP A 69 -8.33 -17.40 0.63
CA TRP A 69 -7.81 -16.83 1.89
C TRP A 69 -8.06 -17.74 3.09
N THR A 70 -9.25 -18.33 3.17
CA THR A 70 -9.59 -19.26 4.26
C THR A 70 -8.69 -20.50 4.23
N LYS A 71 -8.39 -21.02 3.04
CA LYS A 71 -7.51 -22.19 2.86
C LYS A 71 -6.06 -21.90 3.24
N ILE A 72 -5.53 -20.73 2.87
CA ILE A 72 -4.10 -20.42 3.04
C ILE A 72 -3.78 -19.69 4.36
N ALA A 73 -4.79 -19.21 5.09
CA ALA A 73 -4.57 -18.45 6.32
C ALA A 73 -3.79 -19.26 7.37
N ALA A 74 -2.55 -18.83 7.63
CA ALA A 74 -1.70 -19.42 8.64
C ALA A 74 -2.09 -18.90 10.04
N PRO A 75 -1.97 -19.74 11.10
CA PRO A 75 -2.10 -19.27 12.48
C PRO A 75 -1.13 -18.12 12.79
N LEU A 76 -1.65 -16.97 13.22
CA LEU A 76 -0.85 -15.76 13.39
C LEU A 76 0.26 -15.89 14.45
N PRO A 77 0.04 -16.49 15.64
CA PRO A 77 1.12 -16.65 16.63
C PRO A 77 2.32 -17.43 16.09
N GLU A 78 2.06 -18.55 15.42
CA GLU A 78 3.08 -19.40 14.82
C GLU A 78 3.80 -18.72 13.65
N LEU A 79 3.04 -17.98 12.83
CA LEU A 79 3.58 -17.20 11.73
C LEU A 79 4.45 -16.05 12.24
N ALA A 80 4.02 -15.33 13.28
CA ALA A 80 4.79 -14.25 13.90
C ALA A 80 6.11 -14.76 14.48
N ALA A 81 6.09 -15.88 15.21
CA ALA A 81 7.31 -16.51 15.73
C ALA A 81 8.25 -16.99 14.61
N ALA A 82 7.72 -17.41 13.45
CA ALA A 82 8.55 -17.75 12.30
C ALA A 82 9.15 -16.51 11.63
N ILE A 83 8.38 -15.41 11.52
CA ILE A 83 8.83 -14.13 10.97
C ILE A 83 9.96 -13.54 11.82
N ASP A 84 9.84 -13.60 13.15
CA ASP A 84 10.85 -13.07 14.07
C ASP A 84 12.16 -13.88 14.03
N GLN A 85 12.08 -15.17 13.64
CA GLN A 85 13.25 -16.01 13.40
C GLN A 85 13.92 -15.72 12.05
N ASP A 86 13.13 -15.70 10.97
CA ASP A 86 13.59 -15.46 9.61
C ASP A 86 12.40 -15.06 8.71
N LEU A 87 12.29 -13.76 8.42
CA LEU A 87 11.22 -13.21 7.59
C LEU A 87 11.23 -13.79 6.17
N ASP A 88 12.41 -13.98 5.55
CA ASP A 88 12.48 -14.49 4.18
C ASP A 88 12.11 -15.96 4.11
N ALA A 89 12.53 -16.77 5.08
CA ALA A 89 12.17 -18.18 5.14
C ALA A 89 10.69 -18.40 5.52
N ALA A 90 10.13 -17.55 6.39
CA ALA A 90 8.68 -17.54 6.67
C ALA A 90 7.89 -17.09 5.43
N GLY A 91 8.35 -16.03 4.76
CA GLY A 91 7.81 -15.52 3.50
C GLY A 91 7.76 -16.58 2.41
N ALA A 92 8.86 -17.29 2.18
CA ALA A 92 8.94 -18.34 1.17
C ALA A 92 7.97 -19.50 1.41
N ARG A 93 7.63 -19.79 2.68
CA ARG A 93 6.71 -20.88 3.06
C ARG A 93 5.25 -20.46 3.10
N ASN A 94 4.96 -19.25 3.57
CA ASN A 94 3.62 -18.83 3.97
C ASN A 94 3.13 -17.54 3.30
N GLY A 95 3.97 -16.88 2.50
CA GLY A 95 3.69 -15.58 1.93
C GLY A 95 3.85 -15.53 0.41
N ARG A 96 3.68 -14.31 -0.11
CA ARG A 96 3.92 -13.94 -1.51
C ARG A 96 4.65 -12.61 -1.56
N ARG A 97 5.52 -12.42 -2.55
CA ARG A 97 6.12 -11.13 -2.86
C ARG A 97 6.14 -10.92 -4.37
N ALA A 98 6.02 -9.68 -4.81
CA ALA A 98 6.02 -9.34 -6.24
C ALA A 98 7.41 -9.52 -6.89
N GLY A 99 8.48 -9.46 -6.08
CA GLY A 99 9.86 -9.64 -6.50
C GLY A 99 10.81 -9.43 -5.32
N ASP A 100 12.10 -9.59 -5.57
CA ASP A 100 13.13 -9.35 -4.55
C ASP A 100 13.10 -7.89 -4.07
N GLY A 101 13.24 -7.69 -2.76
CA GLY A 101 13.13 -6.37 -2.11
C GLY A 101 11.69 -5.83 -1.99
N SER A 102 10.69 -6.52 -2.55
CA SER A 102 9.28 -6.19 -2.28
C SER A 102 8.83 -6.73 -0.92
N PRO A 103 7.87 -6.08 -0.24
CA PRO A 103 7.33 -6.60 1.01
C PRO A 103 6.75 -8.01 0.86
N TRP A 104 6.92 -8.83 1.89
CA TRP A 104 6.23 -10.11 2.00
C TRP A 104 4.78 -9.88 2.41
N THR A 105 3.86 -10.41 1.64
CA THR A 105 2.43 -10.43 1.93
C THR A 105 2.04 -11.79 2.50
N PHE A 106 1.39 -11.77 3.66
CA PHE A 106 0.92 -12.95 4.36
C PHE A 106 -0.58 -12.93 4.51
N VAL A 107 -1.17 -14.12 4.61
CA VAL A 107 -2.57 -14.30 5.01
C VAL A 107 -2.58 -15.07 6.32
N ALA A 108 -3.22 -14.50 7.32
CA ALA A 108 -3.23 -15.08 8.65
C ALA A 108 -4.63 -15.11 9.25
N LYS A 109 -4.80 -16.04 10.18
CA LYS A 109 -5.97 -16.16 11.04
C LYS A 109 -5.53 -16.16 12.49
N GLY A 110 -6.40 -15.66 13.35
CA GLY A 110 -6.08 -15.55 14.76
C GLY A 110 -7.31 -15.41 15.62
N ARG A 111 -7.12 -15.70 16.90
CA ARG A 111 -8.05 -15.44 17.97
C ARG A 111 -7.28 -14.71 19.07
N GLY A 112 -7.85 -13.62 19.56
CA GLY A 112 -7.21 -12.76 20.53
C GLY A 112 -8.23 -11.89 21.25
N VAL A 113 -7.73 -10.94 22.04
CA VAL A 113 -8.56 -10.05 22.86
C VAL A 113 -8.33 -8.63 22.41
N VAL A 114 -9.40 -7.85 22.26
CA VAL A 114 -9.28 -6.42 21.94
C VAL A 114 -8.53 -5.71 23.07
N ALA A 115 -7.35 -5.18 22.77
CA ALA A 115 -6.52 -4.43 23.70
C ALA A 115 -6.73 -2.92 23.58
N GLY A 116 -7.17 -2.45 22.40
CA GLY A 116 -7.41 -1.04 22.15
C GLY A 116 -8.23 -0.79 20.89
N ILE A 117 -8.85 0.36 20.82
CA ILE A 117 -9.59 0.83 19.64
C ILE A 117 -9.16 2.28 19.38
N ASP A 118 -8.48 2.51 18.26
CA ASP A 118 -8.04 3.84 17.83
C ASP A 118 -8.81 4.27 16.59
N THR A 119 -9.77 5.17 16.77
CA THR A 119 -10.54 5.80 15.68
C THR A 119 -10.18 7.26 15.47
N THR A 120 -9.08 7.74 16.08
CA THR A 120 -8.65 9.14 15.95
C THR A 120 -8.13 9.41 14.53
N ALA A 121 -7.40 8.45 13.97
CA ALA A 121 -6.98 8.46 12.58
C ALA A 121 -8.09 7.94 11.65
N ARG A 122 -8.16 8.50 10.44
CA ARG A 122 -9.10 8.08 9.39
C ARG A 122 -8.96 6.61 9.00
N ALA A 123 -7.79 6.02 9.23
CA ALA A 123 -7.53 4.61 8.98
C ALA A 123 -8.32 3.69 9.92
N GLY A 124 -8.56 4.11 11.16
CA GLY A 124 -9.29 3.38 12.22
C GLY A 124 -8.75 1.98 12.50
N ARG A 125 -8.34 1.69 13.72
CA ARG A 125 -7.69 0.41 14.07
C ARG A 125 -8.30 -0.22 15.30
N VAL A 126 -8.55 -1.52 15.24
CA VAL A 126 -8.76 -2.36 16.42
C VAL A 126 -7.45 -3.06 16.70
N ILE A 127 -6.88 -2.84 17.88
CA ILE A 127 -5.67 -3.48 18.35
C ILE A 127 -6.09 -4.74 19.10
N VAL A 128 -5.61 -5.89 18.64
CA VAL A 128 -5.92 -7.19 19.23
C VAL A 128 -4.63 -7.78 19.80
N ALA A 129 -4.64 -8.03 21.10
CA ALA A 129 -3.60 -8.78 21.78
C ALA A 129 -3.72 -10.25 21.42
N MET A 130 -2.61 -10.80 20.94
CA MET A 130 -2.50 -12.19 20.52
C MET A 130 -1.82 -13.03 21.60
N PRO A 131 -2.21 -14.30 21.78
CA PRO A 131 -1.45 -15.22 22.62
C PRO A 131 -0.02 -15.38 22.09
N ALA A 132 0.93 -15.58 23.01
CA ALA A 132 2.31 -15.82 22.66
C ALA A 132 2.50 -17.21 22.04
N ALA A 133 3.37 -17.31 21.05
CA ALA A 133 3.92 -18.58 20.57
C ALA A 133 5.45 -18.51 20.69
N ARG A 134 6.07 -19.60 21.18
CA ARG A 134 7.53 -19.68 21.42
C ARG A 134 8.08 -18.50 22.25
N GLY A 135 7.29 -18.01 23.20
CA GLY A 135 7.66 -16.91 24.10
C GLY A 135 7.53 -15.51 23.49
N GLN A 136 7.03 -15.38 22.26
CA GLN A 136 6.83 -14.11 21.57
C GLN A 136 5.34 -13.87 21.32
N ALA A 137 4.86 -12.67 21.65
CA ALA A 137 3.53 -12.20 21.30
C ALA A 137 3.66 -10.98 20.38
N ARG A 138 2.83 -10.92 19.34
CA ARG A 138 2.71 -9.74 18.48
C ARG A 138 1.26 -9.35 18.35
N ASP A 139 0.95 -8.15 18.82
CA ASP A 139 -0.37 -7.54 18.63
C ASP A 139 -0.62 -7.28 17.15
N VAL A 140 -1.88 -7.40 16.75
CA VAL A 140 -2.32 -7.11 15.39
C VAL A 140 -3.21 -5.86 15.37
N GLN A 141 -2.97 -5.00 14.40
CA GLN A 141 -3.77 -3.81 14.15
C GLN A 141 -4.71 -4.06 12.98
N ILE A 142 -5.97 -4.36 13.26
CA ILE A 142 -6.99 -4.63 12.25
C ILE A 142 -7.56 -3.31 11.74
N GLN A 143 -7.47 -3.07 10.43
CA GLN A 143 -8.02 -1.88 9.78
C GLN A 143 -9.55 -1.94 9.75
N VAL A 144 -10.20 -0.90 10.30
CA VAL A 144 -11.67 -0.81 10.40
C VAL A 144 -12.24 0.56 10.02
N GLY A 145 -11.38 1.55 9.77
CA GLY A 145 -11.80 2.92 9.52
C GLY A 145 -12.38 3.19 8.13
N PRO A 146 -12.88 4.41 7.92
CA PRO A 146 -13.46 4.84 6.64
C PRO A 146 -12.45 4.93 5.50
N VAL A 147 -11.17 5.15 5.81
CA VAL A 147 -10.10 5.22 4.81
C VAL A 147 -9.27 3.95 4.90
N VAL A 148 -9.26 3.20 3.81
CA VAL A 148 -8.48 1.96 3.72
C VAL A 148 -7.39 2.16 2.69
N SER A 149 -6.16 1.89 3.10
CA SER A 149 -5.00 1.87 2.22
C SER A 149 -4.46 0.45 2.10
N GLY A 150 -3.78 0.20 0.98
CA GLY A 150 -3.09 -1.06 0.73
C GLY A 150 -3.79 -1.97 -0.27
N SER A 151 -2.98 -2.85 -0.84
CA SER A 151 -3.35 -3.87 -1.83
C SER A 151 -3.09 -5.28 -1.33
N THR A 152 -2.86 -5.47 -0.02
CA THR A 152 -2.41 -6.75 0.56
C THR A 152 -3.34 -7.91 0.22
N LEU A 153 -4.66 -7.67 0.17
CA LEU A 153 -5.61 -8.69 -0.27
C LEU A 153 -5.35 -9.13 -1.71
N ARG A 154 -5.26 -8.20 -2.67
CA ARG A 154 -4.92 -8.52 -4.06
C ARG A 154 -3.55 -9.19 -4.17
N ASP A 155 -2.55 -8.66 -3.49
CA ASP A 155 -1.15 -9.12 -3.58
C ASP A 155 -0.96 -10.53 -2.99
N SER A 156 -1.87 -10.94 -2.11
CA SER A 156 -1.92 -12.31 -1.59
C SER A 156 -2.53 -13.34 -2.55
N LEU A 157 -3.17 -12.91 -3.65
CA LEU A 157 -3.84 -13.80 -4.61
C LEU A 157 -2.90 -14.14 -5.77
N PRO A 158 -2.62 -15.43 -6.04
CA PRO A 158 -1.75 -15.83 -7.15
C PRO A 158 -2.38 -15.65 -8.53
N PHE A 159 -3.70 -15.60 -8.60
CA PHE A 159 -4.48 -15.56 -9.83
C PHE A 159 -5.00 -14.14 -10.17
N VAL A 160 -4.60 -13.12 -9.40
CA VAL A 160 -4.84 -11.72 -9.75
C VAL A 160 -3.49 -11.07 -10.01
N THR A 161 -3.13 -10.98 -11.28
CA THR A 161 -1.81 -10.55 -11.73
C THR A 161 -1.92 -9.25 -12.51
N PHE A 162 -0.81 -8.52 -12.62
CA PHE A 162 -0.78 -7.30 -13.42
C PHE A 162 -1.19 -7.53 -14.89
N ASN A 163 -0.88 -8.71 -15.44
CA ASN A 163 -1.17 -9.06 -16.83
C ASN A 163 -2.67 -9.19 -17.13
N ASP A 164 -3.50 -9.32 -16.09
CA ASP A 164 -4.96 -9.36 -16.23
C ASP A 164 -5.57 -7.96 -16.48
N PHE A 165 -4.74 -6.90 -16.45
CA PHE A 165 -5.18 -5.51 -16.53
C PHE A 165 -4.44 -4.73 -17.60
N SER A 166 -5.14 -3.76 -18.19
CA SER A 166 -4.60 -2.93 -19.27
C SER A 166 -3.52 -1.94 -18.80
N ASN A 167 -3.51 -1.58 -17.51
CA ASN A 167 -2.57 -0.62 -16.96
C ASN A 167 -2.46 -0.71 -15.43
N GLN A 168 -1.48 0.02 -14.87
CA GLN A 168 -1.19 0.06 -13.43
C GLN A 168 -2.30 0.69 -12.59
N ILE A 169 -3.07 1.62 -13.15
CA ILE A 169 -4.18 2.28 -12.45
C ILE A 169 -5.28 1.24 -12.20
N ALA A 170 -5.71 0.51 -13.23
CA ALA A 170 -6.73 -0.54 -13.10
C ALA A 170 -6.32 -1.63 -12.09
N TYR A 171 -5.06 -2.09 -12.17
CA TYR A 171 -4.53 -3.06 -11.21
C TYR A 171 -4.55 -2.53 -9.78
N ALA A 172 -4.12 -1.28 -9.55
CA ALA A 172 -4.14 -0.64 -8.24
C ALA A 172 -5.56 -0.42 -7.71
N GLU A 173 -6.50 -0.07 -8.59
CA GLU A 173 -7.91 0.13 -8.24
C GLU A 173 -8.59 -1.14 -7.76
N VAL A 174 -8.27 -2.30 -8.36
CA VAL A 174 -8.72 -3.61 -7.86
C VAL A 174 -8.20 -3.85 -6.44
N GLY A 175 -6.92 -3.57 -6.19
CA GLY A 175 -6.33 -3.67 -4.84
C GLY A 175 -7.09 -2.82 -3.82
N GLY A 176 -7.34 -1.55 -4.16
CA GLY A 176 -8.12 -0.66 -3.32
C GLY A 176 -9.58 -1.10 -3.15
N ALA A 177 -10.22 -1.62 -4.20
CA ALA A 177 -11.60 -2.10 -4.15
C ALA A 177 -11.74 -3.33 -3.25
N MET A 178 -10.81 -4.28 -3.32
CA MET A 178 -10.77 -5.44 -2.42
C MET A 178 -10.64 -5.00 -0.96
N SER A 179 -9.65 -4.15 -0.65
CA SER A 179 -9.43 -3.68 0.73
C SER A 179 -10.64 -2.92 1.28
N ARG A 180 -11.28 -2.08 0.44
CA ARG A 180 -12.51 -1.38 0.83
C ARG A 180 -13.67 -2.34 1.11
N ARG A 181 -13.93 -3.32 0.25
CA ARG A 181 -14.98 -4.34 0.45
C ARG A 181 -14.77 -5.07 1.78
N ALA A 182 -13.54 -5.53 2.04
CA ALA A 182 -13.17 -6.23 3.27
C ALA A 182 -13.46 -5.41 4.55
N VAL A 183 -12.99 -4.17 4.59
CA VAL A 183 -13.17 -3.30 5.76
C VAL A 183 -14.64 -2.90 5.95
N VAL A 184 -15.38 -2.66 4.87
CA VAL A 184 -16.83 -2.41 4.94
C VAL A 184 -17.55 -3.60 5.55
N GLN A 185 -17.18 -4.83 5.17
CA GLN A 185 -17.74 -6.05 5.74
C GLN A 185 -17.39 -6.23 7.23
N ALA A 186 -16.19 -5.84 7.66
CA ALA A 186 -15.75 -5.95 9.06
C ALA A 186 -16.33 -4.84 9.98
N ARG A 187 -16.75 -3.70 9.41
CA ARG A 187 -17.14 -2.50 10.17
C ARG A 187 -18.29 -2.71 11.15
N PRO A 188 -19.40 -3.41 10.82
CA PRO A 188 -20.50 -3.61 11.76
C PRO A 188 -20.05 -4.35 13.02
N VAL A 189 -19.18 -5.36 12.87
CA VAL A 189 -18.60 -6.08 14.01
C VAL A 189 -17.69 -5.14 14.81
N ALA A 190 -16.78 -4.45 14.13
CA ALA A 190 -15.82 -3.54 14.77
C ALA A 190 -16.48 -2.41 15.59
N GLN A 191 -17.58 -1.83 15.10
CA GLN A 191 -18.33 -0.78 15.79
C GLN A 191 -18.94 -1.25 17.12
N GLY A 192 -19.21 -2.55 17.25
CA GLY A 192 -19.70 -3.13 18.49
C GLY A 192 -18.60 -3.53 19.48
N LEU A 193 -17.35 -3.61 19.06
CA LEU A 193 -16.27 -4.13 19.91
C LEU A 193 -15.94 -3.18 21.07
N LYS A 194 -15.54 -3.77 22.19
CA LYS A 194 -15.00 -3.10 23.37
C LYS A 194 -13.66 -3.73 23.74
N VAL A 195 -12.82 -2.97 24.45
CA VAL A 195 -11.61 -3.53 25.07
C VAL A 195 -12.01 -4.69 25.99
N GLY A 196 -11.29 -5.81 25.88
CA GLY A 196 -11.60 -7.07 26.57
C GLY A 196 -12.46 -8.04 25.75
N ASP A 197 -13.06 -7.63 24.64
CA ASP A 197 -13.85 -8.54 23.81
C ASP A 197 -12.94 -9.59 23.14
N PRO A 198 -13.29 -10.89 23.21
CA PRO A 198 -12.64 -11.91 22.41
C PRO A 198 -13.07 -11.77 20.93
N VAL A 199 -12.10 -11.85 20.02
CA VAL A 199 -12.33 -11.76 18.58
C VAL A 199 -11.59 -12.86 17.83
N ALA A 200 -12.15 -13.25 16.69
CA ALA A 200 -11.50 -14.10 15.70
C ALA A 200 -11.46 -13.37 14.36
N PHE A 201 -10.38 -13.54 13.61
CA PHE A 201 -10.20 -12.88 12.33
C PHE A 201 -9.48 -13.74 11.31
N VAL A 202 -9.68 -13.38 10.04
CA VAL A 202 -8.85 -13.79 8.90
C VAL A 202 -8.53 -12.51 8.12
N GLY A 203 -7.28 -12.34 7.69
CA GLY A 203 -6.93 -11.24 6.80
C GLY A 203 -5.51 -11.28 6.31
N ALA A 204 -5.13 -10.25 5.55
CA ALA A 204 -3.81 -10.14 4.96
C ALA A 204 -3.06 -8.90 5.46
N PHE A 205 -1.75 -9.05 5.63
CA PHE A 205 -0.84 -7.98 6.00
C PHE A 205 0.45 -8.11 5.17
N ALA A 206 1.24 -7.05 5.11
CA ALA A 206 2.54 -7.08 4.46
C ALA A 206 3.61 -6.52 5.38
N LEU A 207 4.82 -7.07 5.31
CA LEU A 207 5.99 -6.66 6.08
C LEU A 207 7.19 -6.45 5.16
N SER A 208 7.91 -5.36 5.36
CA SER A 208 9.22 -5.14 4.74
C SER A 208 10.35 -5.59 5.65
N LYS A 209 10.13 -5.52 6.97
CA LYS A 209 11.03 -5.95 8.04
C LYS A 209 10.28 -6.77 9.08
N ALA A 210 10.98 -7.64 9.80
CA ALA A 210 10.36 -8.53 10.78
C ALA A 210 9.64 -7.76 11.90
N ASP A 211 10.22 -6.63 12.33
CA ASP A 211 9.74 -5.79 13.42
C ASP A 211 8.65 -4.79 13.01
N ASP A 212 8.37 -4.62 11.71
CA ASP A 212 7.30 -3.76 11.20
C ASP A 212 5.95 -4.13 11.83
N PRO A 213 5.12 -3.18 12.28
CA PRO A 213 3.84 -3.50 12.93
C PRO A 213 2.91 -4.28 11.98
N ILE A 214 2.23 -5.29 12.51
CA ILE A 214 1.27 -6.09 11.73
C ILE A 214 -0.03 -5.28 11.57
N VAL A 215 -0.16 -4.62 10.42
CA VAL A 215 -1.39 -3.92 10.02
C VAL A 215 -2.19 -4.82 9.07
N LEU A 216 -3.28 -5.39 9.57
CA LEU A 216 -4.06 -6.42 8.91
C LEU A 216 -5.32 -5.83 8.25
N THR A 217 -5.54 -6.19 6.98
CA THR A 217 -6.79 -5.91 6.27
C THR A 217 -7.73 -7.11 6.45
N PRO A 218 -8.87 -6.95 7.14
CA PRO A 218 -9.72 -8.07 7.52
C PRO A 218 -10.58 -8.58 6.35
N VAL A 219 -10.46 -9.86 6.02
CA VAL A 219 -11.42 -10.58 5.17
C VAL A 219 -12.64 -11.02 6.00
N ARG A 220 -12.39 -11.37 7.26
CA ARG A 220 -13.39 -11.81 8.24
C ARG A 220 -13.00 -11.27 9.60
N LEU A 221 -13.97 -10.73 10.33
CA LEU A 221 -13.83 -10.31 11.71
C LEU A 221 -15.12 -10.68 12.44
N GLU A 222 -15.00 -11.43 13.52
CA GLU A 222 -16.13 -11.97 14.27
C GLU A 222 -15.84 -11.87 15.78
N ARG A 223 -16.88 -11.70 16.60
CA ARG A 223 -16.73 -11.91 18.04
C ARG A 223 -16.55 -13.40 18.30
N ALA A 224 -15.52 -13.75 19.06
CA ALA A 224 -15.32 -15.10 19.51
C ALA A 224 -16.21 -15.38 20.73
N PRO A 225 -16.71 -16.62 20.93
CA PRO A 225 -17.30 -17.00 22.22
C PRO A 225 -16.28 -16.77 23.34
N ALA A 226 -16.67 -16.34 24.54
CA ALA A 226 -15.77 -16.41 25.68
C ALA A 226 -15.33 -17.87 25.92
N GLU A 227 -14.05 -18.12 26.15
CA GLU A 227 -13.61 -19.43 26.64
C GLU A 227 -14.23 -19.61 28.03
N ARG A 228 -15.02 -20.68 28.19
CA ARG A 228 -15.65 -21.08 29.46
C ARG A 228 -14.68 -21.90 30.28
#